data_AF-A0A8T3WR62-F1
#
_entry.id   AF-A0A8T3WR62-F1
#
_cell.length_a   1.000
_cell.length_b   1.000
_cell.length_c   1.000
_cell.angle_alpha   90.00
_cell.angle_beta   90.00
_cell.angle_gamma   90.00
#
_symmetry.space_group_name_H-M   'P 1'
#
loop_
_entity.id
_entity.type
_entity.pdbx_description
1 polymer ?
#
loop_
_entity_poly.entity_id
_entity_poly.type
_entity_poly.pdbx_seq_one_letter_code
_entity_poly.pdbx_strand_id
1 'polypeptide(L)'
;MASLFEIAILKLKELGFFNFLLPFILTAAIIYGGLRRAKIFGDPDANMAVNAIVAFVVSLFVWAAPIILGVDIEGKLASFFIQGFSVSLIVLVGLIFAGMFFKPDLAGDLSDKIKSTYFWGAILIISLMVAVVIFISSGLATVLFPKGTGFTIPPDTFITVGVLFLLAISVAVIVRSGK
;
A
#
# COMPACT_ATOMS: atom_id res chain seq x y z
N MET A 1 14.58 33.75 -3.72
CA MET A 1 14.04 33.55 -5.09
C MET A 1 13.71 32.09 -5.22
N ALA A 2 12.48 31.74 -5.59
CA ALA A 2 12.11 30.35 -5.84
C ALA A 2 12.97 29.79 -6.99
N SER A 3 13.39 28.53 -6.88
CA SER A 3 14.13 27.89 -7.97
C SER A 3 13.21 27.64 -9.17
N LEU A 4 13.75 27.53 -10.39
CA LEU A 4 12.96 27.19 -11.58
C LEU A 4 12.18 25.87 -11.40
N PHE A 5 12.75 24.91 -10.68
CA PHE A 5 12.10 23.64 -10.37
C PHE A 5 10.93 23.79 -9.41
N GLU A 6 11.08 24.64 -8.39
CA GLU A 6 10.00 24.94 -7.45
C GLU A 6 8.81 25.58 -8.16
N ILE A 7 9.06 26.53 -9.06
CA ILE A 7 8.03 27.14 -9.90
C ILE A 7 7.31 26.09 -10.74
N ALA A 8 8.06 25.19 -11.40
CA ALA A 8 7.47 24.13 -12.21
C ALA A 8 6.59 23.18 -11.38
N ILE A 9 7.05 22.76 -10.20
CA ILE A 9 6.31 21.88 -9.30
C ILE A 9 5.02 22.56 -8.82
N LEU A 10 5.08 23.83 -8.44
CA LEU A 10 3.91 24.59 -8.02
C LEU A 10 2.90 24.72 -9.15
N LYS A 11 3.34 24.96 -10.39
CA LYS A 11 2.45 24.97 -11.57
C LYS A 11 1.81 23.61 -11.86
N LEU A 12 2.57 22.52 -11.75
CA LEU A 12 2.01 21.17 -11.89
C LEU A 12 0.99 20.85 -10.79
N LYS A 13 1.24 21.31 -9.56
CA LYS A 13 0.30 21.19 -8.44
C LYS A 13 -0.99 21.97 -8.70
N GLU A 14 -0.89 23.22 -9.15
CA GLU A 14 -2.05 24.06 -9.53
C GLU A 14 -2.90 23.41 -10.62
N LEU A 15 -2.29 22.70 -11.57
CA LEU A 15 -2.99 21.95 -12.62
C LEU A 15 -3.59 20.61 -12.15
N GLY A 16 -3.44 20.25 -10.86
CA GLY A 16 -3.94 18.98 -10.32
C GLY A 16 -3.14 17.75 -10.75
N PHE A 17 -1.91 17.92 -11.24
CA PHE A 17 -1.08 16.83 -11.75
C PHE A 17 -0.81 15.75 -10.68
N PHE A 18 -0.48 16.17 -9.45
CA PHE A 18 -0.22 15.27 -8.32
C PHE A 18 -1.49 14.76 -7.64
N ASN A 19 -2.57 15.54 -7.65
CA ASN A 19 -3.84 15.19 -7.02
C ASN A 19 -4.68 14.22 -7.86
N PHE A 20 -4.62 14.32 -9.20
CA PHE A 20 -5.48 13.53 -10.08
C PHE A 20 -4.68 12.72 -11.10
N LEU A 21 -3.87 13.37 -11.93
CA LEU A 21 -3.32 12.75 -13.13
C LEU A 21 -2.39 11.58 -12.80
N LEU A 22 -1.46 11.76 -11.87
CA LEU A 22 -0.54 10.69 -11.47
C LEU A 22 -1.25 9.51 -10.82
N PRO A 23 -2.11 9.70 -9.80
CA PRO A 23 -2.91 8.60 -9.24
C PRO A 23 -3.75 7.89 -10.30
N PHE A 24 -4.37 8.64 -11.20
CA PHE A 24 -5.18 8.12 -12.30
C PHE A 24 -4.38 7.22 -13.24
N ILE A 25 -3.23 7.68 -13.74
CA ILE A 25 -2.37 6.91 -14.65
C ILE A 25 -1.86 5.65 -13.95
N LEU A 26 -1.48 5.76 -12.67
CA LEU A 26 -1.00 4.63 -11.88
C LEU A 26 -2.08 3.56 -11.74
N THR A 27 -3.30 3.95 -11.36
CA THR A 27 -4.43 3.01 -11.25
C THR A 27 -4.78 2.40 -12.60
N ALA A 28 -4.75 3.18 -13.69
CA ALA A 28 -5.02 2.68 -15.04
C ALA A 28 -3.99 1.63 -15.45
N ALA A 29 -2.71 1.86 -15.19
CA ALA A 29 -1.65 0.89 -15.48
C ALA A 29 -1.81 -0.41 -14.68
N ILE A 30 -2.13 -0.30 -13.38
CA ILE A 30 -2.33 -1.47 -12.50
C ILE A 30 -3.54 -2.30 -12.97
N ILE A 31 -4.68 -1.64 -13.24
CA ILE A 31 -5.89 -2.33 -13.71
C ILE A 31 -5.65 -2.95 -15.09
N TYR A 32 -5.03 -2.22 -16.01
CA TYR A 32 -4.70 -2.75 -17.34
C TYR A 32 -3.83 -4.01 -17.26
N GLY A 33 -2.76 -3.96 -16.47
CA GLY A 33 -1.88 -5.12 -16.23
C GLY A 33 -2.63 -6.28 -15.58
N GLY A 34 -3.51 -5.99 -14.63
CA GLY A 34 -4.37 -6.97 -13.97
C GLY A 34 -5.34 -7.65 -14.95
N LEU A 35 -6.03 -6.88 -15.79
CA LEU A 35 -6.97 -7.39 -16.79
C LEU A 35 -6.27 -8.29 -17.82
N ARG A 36 -5.09 -7.89 -18.32
CA ARG A 36 -4.29 -8.73 -19.23
C ARG A 36 -3.85 -10.03 -18.55
N ARG A 37 -3.43 -9.98 -17.29
CA ARG A 37 -3.05 -11.19 -16.55
C ARG A 37 -4.22 -12.14 -16.30
N ALA A 38 -5.40 -11.58 -16.00
CA ALA A 38 -6.60 -12.35 -15.70
C ALA A 38 -7.31 -12.91 -16.95
N LYS A 39 -6.99 -12.40 -18.15
CA LYS A 39 -7.57 -12.84 -19.43
C LYS A 39 -9.10 -12.84 -19.45
N ILE A 40 -9.72 -11.90 -18.72
CA ILE A 40 -11.19 -11.82 -18.54
C ILE A 40 -11.90 -11.65 -19.89
N PHE A 41 -11.29 -10.90 -20.82
CA PHE A 41 -11.82 -10.64 -22.15
C PHE A 41 -11.24 -11.57 -23.22
N GLY A 42 -10.56 -12.66 -22.84
CA GLY A 42 -9.89 -13.58 -23.74
C GLY A 42 -8.40 -13.26 -23.91
N ASP A 43 -7.86 -13.53 -25.10
CA ASP A 43 -6.43 -13.36 -25.38
C ASP A 43 -6.00 -11.88 -25.16
N PRO A 44 -4.99 -11.61 -24.31
CA PRO A 44 -4.53 -10.26 -24.02
C PRO A 44 -4.11 -9.44 -25.25
N ASP A 45 -3.60 -10.11 -26.28
CA ASP A 45 -3.05 -9.43 -27.46
C ASP A 45 -4.14 -9.06 -28.47
N ALA A 46 -5.20 -9.87 -28.55
CA ALA A 46 -6.39 -9.54 -29.34
C ALA A 46 -7.26 -8.44 -28.68
N ASN A 47 -7.23 -8.34 -27.35
CA ASN A 47 -8.14 -7.48 -26.58
C ASN A 47 -7.44 -6.29 -25.89
N MET A 48 -6.29 -5.84 -26.40
CA MET A 48 -5.53 -4.72 -25.83
C MET A 48 -6.39 -3.44 -25.70
N ALA A 49 -7.15 -3.10 -26.74
CA ALA A 49 -7.99 -1.90 -26.75
C ALA A 49 -9.10 -1.96 -25.68
N VAL A 50 -9.77 -3.11 -25.54
CA VAL A 50 -10.83 -3.30 -24.52
C VAL A 50 -10.24 -3.17 -23.12
N ASN A 51 -9.12 -3.86 -22.85
CA ASN A 51 -8.43 -3.76 -21.57
C ASN A 51 -8.05 -2.31 -21.24
N ALA A 52 -7.54 -1.56 -22.22
CA ALA A 52 -7.12 -0.17 -22.03
C ALA A 52 -8.31 0.75 -21.74
N ILE A 53 -9.40 0.64 -22.50
CA ILE A 53 -10.61 1.44 -22.29
C ILE A 53 -11.22 1.14 -20.92
N VAL A 54 -11.35 -0.14 -20.56
CA VAL A 54 -11.90 -0.52 -19.24
C VAL A 54 -11.03 0.03 -18.12
N ALA A 55 -9.70 -0.14 -18.20
CA ALA A 55 -8.79 0.37 -17.17
C ALA A 55 -8.83 1.90 -17.06
N PHE A 56 -8.91 2.61 -18.19
CA PHE A 56 -9.06 4.06 -18.25
C PHE A 56 -10.35 4.52 -17.55
N VAL A 57 -11.50 3.94 -17.93
CA VAL A 57 -12.81 4.30 -17.39
C VAL A 57 -12.88 4.01 -15.89
N VAL A 58 -12.45 2.83 -15.45
CA VAL A 58 -12.47 2.47 -14.02
C VAL A 58 -11.59 3.43 -13.22
N SER A 59 -10.41 3.78 -13.73
CA SER A 59 -9.51 4.68 -13.03
C SER A 59 -10.08 6.10 -12.92
N LEU A 60 -10.78 6.58 -13.96
CA LEU A 60 -11.50 7.85 -13.88
C LEU A 60 -12.56 7.80 -12.77
N PHE A 61 -13.36 6.74 -12.67
CA PHE A 61 -14.38 6.62 -11.64
C PHE A 61 -13.81 6.54 -10.23
N VAL A 62 -12.71 5.80 -10.03
CA VAL A 62 -12.04 5.67 -8.74
C VAL A 62 -11.56 7.04 -8.22
N TRP A 63 -11.04 7.89 -9.10
CA TRP A 63 -10.44 9.16 -8.70
C TRP A 63 -11.35 10.39 -8.85
N ALA A 64 -12.44 10.29 -9.62
CA ALA A 64 -13.40 11.39 -9.74
C ALA A 64 -14.11 11.66 -8.40
N ALA A 65 -14.53 10.61 -7.68
CA ALA A 65 -15.31 10.77 -6.45
C ALA A 65 -14.56 11.53 -5.33
N PRO A 66 -13.30 11.20 -4.99
CA PRO A 66 -12.59 11.92 -3.93
C PRO A 66 -12.28 13.37 -4.30
N ILE A 67 -12.08 13.67 -5.59
CA ILE A 67 -11.86 15.03 -6.09
C ILE A 67 -13.12 15.88 -5.94
N ILE A 68 -14.28 15.35 -6.35
CA ILE A 68 -15.56 16.04 -6.20
C ILE A 68 -15.84 16.32 -4.72
N LEU A 69 -15.42 15.42 -3.83
CA LEU A 69 -15.58 15.54 -2.38
C LEU A 69 -14.50 16.40 -1.71
N GLY A 70 -13.57 17.00 -2.47
CA GLY A 70 -12.54 17.88 -1.94
C GLY A 70 -11.50 17.19 -1.06
N VAL A 71 -11.28 15.89 -1.26
CA VAL A 71 -10.27 15.13 -0.51
C VAL A 71 -8.88 15.45 -1.05
N ASP A 72 -7.95 15.77 -0.15
CA ASP A 72 -6.53 15.99 -0.47
C ASP A 72 -5.81 14.67 -0.77
N ILE A 73 -5.91 14.21 -2.03
CA ILE A 73 -5.31 12.95 -2.49
C ILE A 73 -3.78 13.01 -2.39
N GLU A 74 -3.18 14.13 -2.79
CA GLU A 74 -1.73 14.36 -2.75
C GLU A 74 -1.21 14.17 -1.33
N GLY A 75 -1.80 14.85 -0.34
CA GLY A 75 -1.38 14.73 1.06
C GLY A 75 -1.53 13.33 1.63
N LYS A 76 -2.62 12.61 1.28
CA LYS A 76 -2.87 11.24 1.75
C LYS A 76 -1.93 10.22 1.11
N LEU A 77 -1.69 10.31 -0.19
CA LEU A 77 -0.71 9.45 -0.87
C LEU A 77 0.71 9.73 -0.39
N ALA A 78 1.09 11.00 -0.24
CA ALA A 78 2.40 11.37 0.31
C ALA A 78 2.58 10.78 1.71
N SER A 79 1.56 10.90 2.58
CA SER A 79 1.58 10.30 3.91
C SER A 79 1.70 8.78 3.88
N PHE A 80 0.99 8.10 2.97
CA PHE A 80 1.09 6.65 2.79
C PHE A 80 2.50 6.22 2.39
N PHE A 81 3.10 6.87 1.39
CA PHE A 81 4.45 6.54 0.95
C PHE A 81 5.50 6.88 2.00
N ILE A 82 5.39 8.02 2.70
CA ILE A 82 6.32 8.38 3.77
C ILE A 82 6.22 7.37 4.91
N GLN A 83 5.01 7.03 5.39
CA GLN A 83 4.82 6.03 6.44
C GLN A 83 5.33 4.65 6.01
N GLY A 84 5.01 4.23 4.77
CA GLY A 84 5.52 3.00 4.17
C GLY A 84 7.04 2.95 4.14
N PHE A 85 7.68 4.02 3.68
CA PHE A 85 9.12 4.15 3.63
C PHE A 85 9.73 4.14 5.03
N SER A 86 9.17 4.89 5.98
CA SER A 86 9.62 4.90 7.37
C SER A 86 9.56 3.51 8.01
N VAL A 87 8.46 2.77 7.82
CA VAL A 87 8.34 1.39 8.34
C VAL A 87 9.37 0.48 7.68
N SER A 88 9.57 0.58 6.37
CA SER A 88 10.59 -0.21 5.67
C SER A 88 12.00 0.07 6.18
N LEU A 89 12.30 1.34 6.50
CA LEU A 89 13.59 1.76 7.02
C LEU A 89 13.79 1.26 8.45
N ILE A 90 12.75 1.34 9.31
CA ILE A 90 12.79 0.78 10.67
C ILE A 90 13.02 -0.74 10.62
N VAL A 91 12.35 -1.46 9.72
CA VAL A 91 12.55 -2.91 9.54
C VAL A 91 13.97 -3.20 9.08
N LEU A 92 14.49 -2.45 8.08
CA LEU A 92 15.84 -2.62 7.58
C LEU A 92 16.89 -2.38 8.67
N VAL A 93 16.77 -1.27 9.40
CA VAL A 93 17.66 -0.91 10.52
C VAL A 93 17.55 -1.94 11.64
N GLY A 94 16.34 -2.39 11.97
CA GLY A 94 16.09 -3.44 12.95
C GLY A 94 16.75 -4.77 12.57
N LEU A 95 16.72 -5.13 11.28
CA LEU A 95 17.41 -6.32 10.78
C LEU A 95 18.94 -6.18 10.88
N ILE A 96 19.49 -5.00 10.59
CA ILE A 96 20.93 -4.73 10.75
C ILE A 96 21.33 -4.89 12.22
N PHE A 97 20.60 -4.26 13.15
CA PHE A 97 20.87 -4.42 14.58
C PHE A 97 20.70 -5.86 15.05
N ALA A 98 19.65 -6.56 14.59
CA ALA A 98 19.46 -7.97 14.93
C ALA A 98 20.64 -8.82 14.45
N GLY A 99 21.18 -8.56 13.26
CA GLY A 99 22.38 -9.21 12.74
C GLY A 99 23.64 -8.94 13.58
N MET A 100 23.75 -7.75 14.19
CA MET A 100 24.87 -7.43 15.08
C MET A 100 24.82 -8.16 16.43
N PHE A 101 23.62 -8.42 16.98
CA PHE A 101 23.46 -8.97 18.34
C PHE A 101 23.09 -10.45 18.41
N PHE A 102 22.36 -10.99 17.42
CA PHE A 102 21.76 -12.33 17.54
C PHE A 102 22.49 -13.44 16.78
N LYS A 103 23.29 -13.13 15.73
CA LYS A 103 24.27 -14.02 15.06
C LYS A 103 24.88 -13.36 13.80
N PRO A 104 26.17 -13.61 13.45
CA PRO A 104 26.81 -13.03 12.26
C PRO A 104 26.17 -13.43 10.93
N ASP A 105 25.49 -14.59 10.86
CA ASP A 105 24.84 -15.10 9.65
C ASP A 105 23.30 -15.13 9.78
N LEU A 106 22.74 -14.04 10.31
CA LEU A 106 21.29 -13.88 10.40
C LEU A 106 20.61 -13.91 9.03
N ALA A 107 21.32 -13.46 7.98
CA ALA A 107 20.82 -13.46 6.61
C ALA A 107 20.73 -14.88 6.02
N GLY A 108 21.73 -15.74 6.26
CA GLY A 108 21.70 -17.15 5.87
C GLY A 108 20.59 -17.92 6.60
N ASP A 109 20.50 -17.75 7.92
CA ASP A 109 19.45 -18.38 8.74
C ASP A 109 18.04 -17.89 8.35
N LEU A 110 17.87 -16.60 8.01
CA LEU A 110 16.61 -16.10 7.46
C LEU A 110 16.34 -16.71 6.09
N SER A 111 17.33 -16.79 5.19
CA SER A 111 17.16 -17.36 3.85
C SER A 111 16.68 -18.81 3.89
N ASP A 112 17.26 -19.62 4.78
CA ASP A 112 16.86 -21.02 4.92
C ASP A 112 15.52 -21.19 5.63
N LYS A 113 15.19 -20.30 6.59
CA LYS A 113 13.84 -20.24 7.17
C LYS A 113 12.81 -19.68 6.20
N ILE A 114 13.17 -18.78 5.30
CA ILE A 114 12.30 -18.22 4.25
C ILE A 114 11.87 -19.30 3.28
N LYS A 115 12.69 -20.32 3.02
CA LYS A 115 12.28 -21.47 2.20
C LYS A 115 11.19 -22.34 2.85
N SER A 116 10.92 -22.19 4.15
CA SER A 116 9.81 -22.86 4.82
C SER A 116 8.47 -22.23 4.43
N THR A 117 7.55 -23.04 3.91
CA THR A 117 6.18 -22.64 3.54
C THR A 117 5.45 -21.92 4.68
N TYR A 118 5.71 -22.30 5.93
CA TYR A 118 5.12 -21.68 7.11
C TYR A 118 5.64 -20.25 7.38
N PHE A 119 6.92 -20.00 7.07
CA PHE A 119 7.54 -18.68 7.25
C PHE A 119 7.08 -17.71 6.15
N TRP A 120 6.93 -18.20 4.91
CA TRP A 120 6.32 -17.42 3.83
C TRP A 120 4.88 -17.02 4.16
N GLY A 121 4.08 -17.95 4.69
CA GLY A 121 2.73 -17.65 5.17
C GLY A 121 2.72 -16.57 6.25
N ALA A 122 3.60 -16.67 7.25
CA ALA A 122 3.71 -15.69 8.31
C ALA A 122 4.15 -14.30 7.79
N ILE A 123 5.15 -14.23 6.91
CA ILE A 123 5.60 -12.97 6.29
C ILE A 123 4.48 -12.35 5.46
N LEU A 124 3.76 -13.14 4.67
CA LEU A 124 2.69 -12.64 3.82
C LEU A 124 1.56 -12.05 4.68
N ILE A 125 1.18 -12.74 5.76
CA ILE A 125 0.18 -12.23 6.72
C ILE A 125 0.69 -10.96 7.41
N ILE A 126 1.91 -10.93 7.94
CA ILE A 126 2.46 -9.76 8.64
C ILE A 126 2.60 -8.56 7.69
N SER A 127 3.10 -8.78 6.47
CA SER A 127 3.24 -7.72 5.47
C SER A 127 1.89 -7.18 5.00
N LEU A 128 0.91 -8.05 4.80
CA LEU A 128 -0.47 -7.65 4.49
C LEU A 128 -1.07 -6.84 5.65
N MET A 129 -0.86 -7.26 6.90
CA MET A 129 -1.34 -6.54 8.08
C MET A 129 -0.69 -5.16 8.20
N VAL A 130 0.64 -5.08 8.04
CA VAL A 130 1.38 -3.80 8.05
C VAL A 130 0.89 -2.89 6.93
N ALA A 131 0.67 -3.42 5.72
CA ALA A 131 0.13 -2.66 4.60
C ALA A 131 -1.27 -2.11 4.92
N VAL A 132 -2.15 -2.91 5.52
CA VAL A 132 -3.50 -2.47 5.95
C VAL A 132 -3.42 -1.40 7.03
N VAL A 133 -2.54 -1.56 8.02
CA VAL A 133 -2.35 -0.55 9.09
C VAL A 133 -1.87 0.77 8.50
N ILE A 134 -0.86 0.76 7.64
CA ILE A 134 -0.33 1.97 6.99
C ILE A 134 -1.38 2.60 6.08
N PHE A 135 -2.14 1.78 5.35
CA PHE A 135 -3.24 2.22 4.50
C PHE A 135 -4.32 2.98 5.29
N ILE A 136 -4.65 2.51 6.49
CA ILE A 136 -5.62 3.15 7.37
C ILE A 136 -5.00 4.38 8.07
N SER A 137 -3.79 4.27 8.64
CA SER A 137 -3.13 5.34 9.41
C SER A 137 -2.72 6.54 8.56
N SER A 138 -2.42 6.32 7.29
CA SER A 138 -2.14 7.40 6.32
C SER A 138 -3.39 8.19 5.93
N GLY A 139 -4.58 7.69 6.27
CA GLY A 139 -5.85 8.24 5.83
C GLY A 139 -6.14 7.96 4.35
N LEU A 140 -5.38 7.08 3.68
CA LEU A 140 -5.67 6.67 2.31
C LEU A 140 -7.03 5.93 2.22
N ALA A 141 -7.43 5.27 3.31
CA ALA A 141 -8.79 4.75 3.47
C ALA A 141 -9.87 5.83 3.30
N THR A 142 -9.64 7.07 3.73
CA THR A 142 -10.62 8.17 3.53
C THR A 142 -10.68 8.69 2.10
N VAL A 143 -9.66 8.38 1.29
CA VAL A 143 -9.68 8.68 -0.14
C VAL A 143 -10.55 7.65 -0.86
N LEU A 144 -10.42 6.36 -0.55
CA LEU A 144 -11.28 5.32 -1.14
C LEU A 144 -12.70 5.33 -0.56
N PHE A 145 -12.84 5.71 0.71
CA PHE A 145 -14.10 5.75 1.47
C PHE A 145 -14.30 7.13 2.12
N PRO A 146 -14.65 8.16 1.33
CA PRO A 146 -14.81 9.51 1.83
C PRO A 146 -16.01 9.65 2.76
N LYS A 147 -15.83 10.42 3.84
CA LYS A 147 -16.86 10.69 4.86
C LYS A 147 -18.04 11.41 4.19
N GLY A 148 -19.18 10.74 4.13
CA GLY A 148 -20.37 11.17 3.37
C GLY A 148 -21.03 10.04 2.58
N THR A 149 -20.30 8.94 2.33
CA THR A 149 -20.80 7.74 1.63
C THR A 149 -21.34 6.65 2.58
N GLY A 150 -21.61 6.98 3.86
CA GLY A 150 -22.16 6.04 4.85
C GLY A 150 -21.15 5.10 5.51
N PHE A 151 -19.90 5.06 5.05
CA PHE A 151 -18.83 4.27 5.68
C PHE A 151 -18.03 5.11 6.68
N THR A 152 -18.50 5.20 7.92
CA THR A 152 -17.68 5.65 9.06
C THR A 152 -17.01 4.43 9.68
N ILE A 153 -15.69 4.29 9.54
CA ILE A 153 -14.94 3.24 10.25
C ILE A 153 -14.95 3.59 11.75
N PRO A 154 -15.62 2.79 12.60
CA PRO A 154 -15.72 3.08 14.03
C PRO A 154 -14.34 3.02 14.69
N PRO A 155 -14.08 3.84 15.73
CA PRO A 155 -12.87 3.75 16.55
C PRO A 155 -12.62 2.34 17.09
N ASP A 156 -13.68 1.58 17.32
CA ASP A 156 -13.62 0.19 17.79
C ASP A 156 -12.97 -0.74 16.76
N THR A 157 -13.04 -0.42 15.47
CA THR A 157 -12.34 -1.19 14.42
C THR A 157 -10.83 -0.99 14.52
N PHE A 158 -10.35 0.21 14.88
CA PHE A 158 -8.93 0.45 15.15
C PHE A 158 -8.43 -0.38 16.33
N ILE A 159 -9.21 -0.43 17.41
CA ILE A 159 -8.88 -1.23 18.60
C ILE A 159 -8.90 -2.72 18.25
N THR A 160 -9.88 -3.17 17.47
CA THR A 160 -9.99 -4.58 17.05
C THR A 160 -8.82 -5.01 16.16
N VAL A 161 -8.38 -4.15 15.25
CA VAL A 161 -7.17 -4.39 14.44
C VAL A 161 -5.91 -4.44 15.33
N GLY A 162 -5.81 -3.56 16.33
CA GLY A 162 -4.73 -3.60 17.33
C GLY A 162 -4.71 -4.88 18.19
N VAL A 163 -5.89 -5.38 18.59
CA VAL A 163 -6.04 -6.63 19.34
C VAL A 163 -5.68 -7.84 18.46
N LEU A 164 -6.09 -7.84 17.20
CA LEU A 164 -5.65 -8.86 16.22
C LEU A 164 -4.14 -8.84 16.02
N PHE A 165 -3.51 -7.66 16.05
CA PHE A 165 -2.06 -7.48 15.99
C PHE A 165 -1.36 -8.13 17.20
N LEU A 166 -1.88 -7.87 18.41
CA LEU A 166 -1.38 -8.50 19.64
C LEU A 166 -1.57 -10.01 19.64
N LEU A 167 -2.70 -10.52 19.15
CA LEU A 167 -2.94 -11.96 19.02
C LEU A 167 -2.02 -12.61 17.99
N ALA A 168 -1.79 -11.99 16.84
CA ALA A 168 -0.87 -12.51 15.82
C ALA A 168 0.58 -12.57 16.33
N ILE A 169 1.03 -11.54 17.06
CA ILE A 169 2.34 -11.54 17.74
C ILE A 169 2.38 -12.63 18.81
N SER A 170 1.33 -12.75 19.62
CA SER A 170 1.24 -13.78 20.68
C SER A 170 1.34 -15.18 20.10
N VAL A 171 0.62 -15.47 19.00
CA VAL A 171 0.69 -16.75 18.29
C VAL A 171 2.08 -16.98 17.71
N ALA A 172 2.70 -15.97 17.08
CA ALA A 172 4.06 -16.08 16.56
C ALA A 172 5.10 -16.35 17.67
N VAL A 173 4.91 -15.77 18.86
CA VAL A 173 5.73 -16.00 20.05
C VAL A 173 5.49 -17.40 20.63
N ILE A 174 4.25 -17.86 20.71
CA ILE A 174 3.90 -19.21 21.20
C ILE A 174 4.46 -20.28 20.27
N VAL A 175 4.32 -20.11 18.95
CA VAL A 175 4.90 -21.01 17.93
C VAL A 175 6.44 -21.04 18.02
N ARG A 176 7.06 -19.93 18.43
CA ARG A 176 8.50 -19.84 18.68
C ARG A 176 8.93 -20.49 20.00
N SER A 177 8.08 -20.46 21.04
CA SER A 177 8.38 -21.00 22.38
C SER A 177 8.02 -22.47 22.57
N GLY A 178 7.31 -23.08 21.61
CA GLY A 178 6.98 -24.51 21.58
C GLY A 178 8.05 -25.42 20.96
N LYS A 179 9.27 -24.91 20.77
CA LYS A 179 10.49 -25.66 20.43
C LYS A 179 11.57 -25.31 21.45
#